data_AF-A0A955QYF3-F1
#
_entry.id   AF-A0A955QYF3-F1
#
_cell.length_a   1.000
_cell.length_b   1.000
_cell.length_c   1.000
_cell.angle_alpha   90.00
_cell.angle_beta   90.00
_cell.angle_gamma   90.00
#
_symmetry.space_group_name_H-M   'P 1'
#
loop_
_entity.id
_entity.type
_entity.pdbx_description
1 polymer ?
#
loop_
_entity_poly.entity_id
_entity_poly.type
_entity_poly.pdbx_seq_one_letter_code
_entity_poly.pdbx_strand_id
1 'polypeptide(L)'
;MTVRFCHLDTGATETTESFFFENLMTTRVEEDRPSNAGFNPVLDEGRDDAWRDANWKQVKDNELQYDEDVNQYLILTLAELANPKNLSMMNRNVVGLGSDVGQQAVDEVERARRYWLYKVNADFLLLYLGLLGSGYRIRGDGYFDKGKSYYHSAASNLRGIQGGVSGLSDVLEKLALRFALYVEILRLMKNRSDNYFSFYSRITHDQLERLESELTRQVNL
;
A
#
# COMPACT_ATOMS: atom_id res chain seq x y z
N MET A 1 -9.93 8.89 12.29
CA MET A 1 -10.35 8.31 13.58
C MET A 1 -9.71 6.95 13.67
N THR A 2 -8.75 6.78 14.58
CA THR A 2 -8.03 5.53 14.83
C THR A 2 -8.99 4.45 15.26
N VAL A 3 -8.97 3.30 14.59
CA VAL A 3 -9.80 2.14 14.93
C VAL A 3 -9.03 1.31 15.94
N ARG A 4 -9.66 1.02 17.08
CA ARG A 4 -9.11 0.14 18.10
C ARG A 4 -9.81 -1.21 18.03
N PHE A 5 -9.05 -2.27 18.20
CA PHE A 5 -9.58 -3.62 18.28
C PHE A 5 -8.92 -4.37 19.45
N CYS A 6 -9.62 -5.39 19.93
CA CYS A 6 -9.17 -6.21 21.04
C CYS A 6 -8.80 -7.58 20.50
N HIS A 7 -7.59 -8.03 20.81
CA HIS A 7 -7.12 -9.38 20.53
C HIS A 7 -7.90 -10.37 21.39
N LEU A 8 -8.57 -11.34 20.76
CA LEU A 8 -9.50 -12.26 21.44
C LEU A 8 -8.79 -13.22 22.40
N ASP A 9 -7.53 -13.53 22.12
CA ASP A 9 -6.68 -14.48 22.83
C ASP A 9 -5.92 -13.82 23.99
N THR A 10 -5.40 -12.62 23.78
CA THR A 10 -4.57 -11.90 24.76
C THR A 10 -5.32 -10.83 25.56
N GLY A 11 -6.49 -10.40 25.08
CA GLY A 11 -7.23 -9.26 25.64
C GLY A 11 -6.54 -7.90 25.44
N ALA A 12 -5.42 -7.87 24.70
CA ALA A 12 -4.70 -6.64 24.42
C ALA A 12 -5.51 -5.76 23.47
N THR A 13 -5.54 -4.46 23.74
CA THR A 13 -6.16 -3.47 22.84
C THR A 13 -5.09 -2.80 22.01
N GLU A 14 -5.27 -2.81 20.69
CA GLU A 14 -4.31 -2.25 19.74
C GLU A 14 -5.03 -1.34 18.72
N THR A 15 -4.29 -0.44 18.08
CA THR A 15 -4.77 0.37 16.96
C THR A 15 -4.48 -0.32 15.64
N THR A 16 -5.28 -0.05 14.60
CA THR A 16 -5.00 -0.53 13.24
C THR A 16 -3.60 -0.16 12.75
N GLU A 17 -3.14 1.04 13.08
CA GLU A 17 -1.83 1.57 12.74
C GLU A 17 -0.71 0.79 13.44
N SER A 18 -0.82 0.56 14.75
CA SER A 18 0.15 -0.25 15.52
C SER A 18 0.21 -1.69 15.00
N PHE A 19 -0.95 -2.28 14.72
CA PHE A 19 -1.04 -3.65 14.20
C PHE A 19 -0.30 -3.80 12.87
N PHE A 20 -0.54 -2.89 11.92
CA PHE A 20 0.12 -2.94 10.63
C PHE A 20 1.59 -2.56 10.72
N PHE A 21 1.97 -1.66 11.63
CA PHE A 21 3.36 -1.35 11.90
C PHE A 21 4.13 -2.58 12.36
N GLU A 22 3.68 -3.26 13.41
CA GLU A 22 4.34 -4.45 13.95
C GLU A 22 4.44 -5.54 12.87
N ASN A 23 3.34 -5.88 12.21
CA ASN A 23 3.35 -6.92 11.19
C ASN A 23 4.27 -6.59 9.99
N LEU A 24 4.25 -5.35 9.51
CA LEU A 24 5.09 -4.92 8.40
C LEU A 24 6.57 -4.92 8.81
N MET A 25 6.90 -4.37 9.97
CA MET A 25 8.29 -4.23 10.42
C MET A 25 8.90 -5.58 10.81
N THR A 26 8.19 -6.42 11.55
CA THR A 26 8.65 -7.79 11.88
C THR A 26 8.91 -8.59 10.62
N THR A 27 8.01 -8.54 9.63
CA THR A 27 8.20 -9.22 8.34
C THR A 27 9.48 -8.73 7.64
N ARG A 28 9.74 -7.43 7.64
CA ARG A 28 10.88 -6.85 6.94
C ARG A 28 12.21 -7.16 7.62
N VAL A 29 12.26 -7.12 8.94
CA VAL A 29 13.46 -7.38 9.74
C VAL A 29 13.83 -8.87 9.73
N GLU A 30 12.85 -9.76 9.91
CA GLU A 30 13.14 -11.20 10.00
C GLU A 30 13.50 -11.85 8.65
N GLU A 31 13.02 -11.30 7.54
CA GLU A 31 13.32 -11.80 6.19
C GLU A 31 14.52 -11.11 5.53
N ASP A 32 15.16 -10.15 6.21
CA ASP A 32 16.18 -9.26 5.63
C ASP A 32 15.76 -8.76 4.25
N ARG A 33 14.57 -8.14 4.18
CA ARG A 33 13.98 -7.58 2.95
C ARG A 33 14.14 -6.06 2.94
N PRO A 34 15.36 -5.55 2.69
CA PRO A 34 15.57 -4.12 2.53
C PRO A 34 14.83 -3.65 1.28
N SER A 35 14.10 -2.55 1.37
CA SER A 35 13.52 -1.94 0.18
C SER A 35 14.52 -1.08 -0.56
N ASN A 36 15.62 -0.67 0.09
CA ASN A 36 16.62 0.26 -0.46
C ASN A 36 18.06 -0.26 -0.48
N ALA A 37 18.35 -1.53 -0.14
CA ALA A 37 19.74 -2.00 -0.17
C ALA A 37 20.33 -1.89 -1.58
N GLY A 38 21.40 -1.09 -1.72
CA GLY A 38 22.14 -0.92 -2.97
C GLY A 38 21.43 -0.11 -4.07
N PHE A 39 20.25 0.45 -3.82
CA PHE A 39 19.55 1.34 -4.76
C PHE A 39 19.13 2.56 -3.99
N ASN A 40 19.43 3.75 -4.51
CA ASN A 40 19.02 4.98 -3.87
C ASN A 40 18.35 5.89 -4.91
N PRO A 41 17.01 5.92 -4.96
CA PRO A 41 16.30 6.76 -5.92
C PRO A 41 16.61 8.25 -5.72
N VAL A 42 17.03 8.63 -4.50
CA VAL A 42 17.47 10.00 -4.16
C VAL A 42 18.82 10.35 -4.83
N LEU A 43 19.61 9.35 -5.25
CA LEU A 43 20.91 9.52 -5.90
C LEU A 43 20.89 9.23 -7.40
N ASP A 44 19.96 8.42 -7.87
CA ASP A 44 20.01 7.85 -9.22
C ASP A 44 19.31 8.72 -10.29
N GLU A 45 18.38 9.61 -9.93
CA GLU A 45 17.76 10.55 -10.89
C GLU A 45 17.60 12.00 -10.34
N GLY A 46 18.24 12.96 -11.01
CA GLY A 46 17.93 14.40 -10.89
C GLY A 46 18.55 15.18 -9.72
N ARG A 47 19.42 14.57 -8.88
CA ARG A 47 20.09 15.24 -7.75
C ARG A 47 21.61 15.02 -7.78
N ASP A 48 22.35 16.05 -8.20
CA ASP A 48 23.80 16.03 -8.32
C ASP A 48 24.51 15.99 -6.95
N ASP A 49 25.84 15.81 -6.96
CA ASP A 49 26.64 15.73 -5.73
C ASP A 49 26.49 16.97 -4.82
N ALA A 50 26.30 18.15 -5.42
CA ALA A 50 26.14 19.41 -4.69
C ALA A 50 24.82 19.48 -3.91
N TRP A 51 23.73 18.97 -4.48
CA TRP A 51 22.45 18.89 -3.78
C TRP A 51 22.53 17.94 -2.56
N ARG A 52 23.27 16.84 -2.68
CA ARG A 52 23.43 15.83 -1.61
C ARG A 52 24.14 16.41 -0.40
N ASP A 53 25.24 17.11 -0.63
CA ASP A 53 26.02 17.73 0.45
C ASP A 53 25.19 18.76 1.21
N ALA A 54 24.32 19.50 0.51
CA ALA A 54 23.43 20.48 1.11
C ALA A 54 22.25 19.85 1.89
N ASN A 55 21.82 18.63 1.54
CA ASN A 55 20.62 17.99 2.08
C ASN A 55 20.90 16.67 2.82
N TRP A 56 22.17 16.38 3.14
CA TRP A 56 22.65 15.13 3.73
C TRP A 56 21.89 14.67 4.99
N LYS A 57 21.46 15.61 5.83
CA LYS A 57 20.64 15.29 7.02
C LYS A 57 19.29 14.64 6.66
N GLN A 58 18.60 15.16 5.63
CA GLN A 58 17.31 14.63 5.17
C GLN A 58 17.46 13.25 4.50
N VAL A 59 18.62 13.00 3.88
CA VAL A 59 18.96 11.69 3.30
C VAL A 59 19.18 10.64 4.39
N LYS A 60 19.81 11.04 5.51
CA LYS A 60 20.05 10.16 6.65
C LYS A 60 18.79 9.85 7.45
N ASP A 61 17.91 10.84 7.65
CA ASP A 61 16.63 10.66 8.35
C ASP A 61 15.67 9.71 7.59
N ASN A 62 15.93 9.41 6.32
CA ASN A 62 15.16 8.48 5.49
C ASN A 62 15.71 7.03 5.54
N GLU A 63 16.41 6.68 6.62
CA GLU A 63 17.36 5.55 6.78
C GLU A 63 17.36 4.49 5.66
N LEU A 64 18.47 4.56 4.90
CA LEU A 64 18.86 3.95 3.63
C LEU A 64 18.55 2.46 3.38
N GLN A 65 18.01 1.70 4.33
CA GLN A 65 17.74 0.28 4.14
C GLN A 65 16.25 -0.02 3.87
N TYR A 66 15.32 0.73 4.49
CA TYR A 66 13.91 0.30 4.56
C TYR A 66 12.85 1.30 4.07
N ASP A 67 13.21 2.48 3.55
CA ASP A 67 12.23 3.53 3.17
C ASP A 67 11.19 3.79 4.28
N GLU A 68 11.62 4.40 5.38
CA GLU A 68 10.73 4.63 6.53
C GLU A 68 9.48 5.43 6.15
N ASP A 69 9.63 6.41 5.27
CA ASP A 69 8.53 7.22 4.75
C ASP A 69 7.52 6.41 3.92
N VAL A 70 8.01 5.47 3.10
CA VAL A 70 7.13 4.54 2.38
C VAL A 70 6.47 3.55 3.34
N ASN A 71 7.18 3.04 4.34
CA ASN A 71 6.57 2.15 5.35
C ASN A 71 5.44 2.85 6.09
N GLN A 72 5.69 4.08 6.54
CA GLN A 72 4.68 4.88 7.21
C GLN A 72 3.45 5.10 6.29
N TYR A 73 3.69 5.40 5.02
CA TYR A 73 2.61 5.52 4.04
C TYR A 73 1.81 4.22 3.88
N LEU A 74 2.48 3.06 3.77
CA LEU A 74 1.82 1.77 3.64
C LEU A 74 0.98 1.43 4.88
N ILE A 75 1.52 1.66 6.07
CA ILE A 75 0.83 1.43 7.35
C ILE A 75 -0.45 2.25 7.41
N LEU A 76 -0.37 3.54 7.09
CA LEU A 76 -1.54 4.42 7.07
C LEU A 76 -2.56 3.98 6.02
N THR A 77 -2.10 3.58 4.83
CA THR A 77 -2.98 3.10 3.76
C THR A 77 -3.70 1.81 4.16
N LEU A 78 -3.01 0.88 4.83
CA LEU A 78 -3.58 -0.36 5.37
C LEU A 78 -4.59 -0.07 6.48
N ALA A 79 -4.26 0.84 7.41
CA ALA A 79 -5.17 1.26 8.47
C ALA A 79 -6.43 1.95 7.90
N GLU A 80 -6.29 2.73 6.82
CA GLU A 80 -7.42 3.32 6.12
C GLU A 80 -8.31 2.26 5.47
N LEU A 81 -7.75 1.20 4.89
CA LEU A 81 -8.50 0.08 4.30
C LEU A 81 -9.34 -0.65 5.37
N ALA A 82 -8.80 -0.80 6.57
CA ALA A 82 -9.51 -1.42 7.69
C ALA A 82 -10.67 -0.56 8.21
N ASN A 83 -10.79 0.71 7.80
CA ASN A 83 -11.85 1.62 8.24
C ASN A 83 -13.05 1.62 7.26
N PRO A 84 -14.24 1.12 7.68
CA PRO A 84 -15.41 1.02 6.81
C PRO A 84 -15.87 2.35 6.21
N LYS A 85 -15.64 3.47 6.90
CA LYS A 85 -16.03 4.80 6.41
C LYS A 85 -15.20 5.23 5.19
N ASN A 86 -13.93 4.85 5.16
CA ASN A 86 -12.99 5.23 4.10
C ASN A 86 -13.21 4.38 2.84
N LEU A 87 -13.63 3.11 2.99
CA LEU A 87 -13.96 2.23 1.86
C LEU A 87 -15.04 2.83 0.94
N SER A 88 -16.02 3.54 1.52
CA SER A 88 -17.09 4.18 0.75
C SER A 88 -16.59 5.30 -0.19
N MET A 89 -15.52 6.00 0.19
CA MET A 89 -14.90 7.05 -0.62
C MET A 89 -13.95 6.46 -1.66
N MET A 90 -13.20 5.41 -1.31
CA MET A 90 -12.33 4.69 -2.25
C MET A 90 -13.14 4.11 -3.41
N ASN A 91 -14.28 3.47 -3.12
CA ASN A 91 -15.15 2.86 -4.14
C ASN A 91 -15.66 3.82 -5.22
N ARG A 92 -15.73 5.13 -4.96
CA ARG A 92 -16.17 6.11 -5.98
C ARG A 92 -15.11 6.43 -7.03
N ASN A 93 -13.84 6.29 -6.65
CA ASN A 93 -12.70 6.69 -7.47
C ASN A 93 -11.92 5.49 -8.03
N VAL A 94 -12.22 4.26 -7.58
CA VAL A 94 -11.62 3.03 -8.11
C VAL A 94 -12.28 2.64 -9.42
N VAL A 95 -11.49 2.48 -10.48
CA VAL A 95 -11.94 1.91 -11.74
C VAL A 95 -11.83 0.39 -11.71
N GLY A 96 -12.70 -0.31 -12.44
CA GLY A 96 -12.59 -1.76 -12.57
C GLY A 96 -11.23 -2.15 -13.15
N LEU A 97 -10.67 -3.30 -12.73
CA LEU A 97 -9.34 -3.79 -13.11
C LEU A 97 -9.10 -3.87 -14.64
N GLY A 98 -10.15 -4.03 -15.44
CA GLY A 98 -10.05 -4.02 -16.90
C GLY A 98 -9.93 -2.62 -17.53
N SER A 99 -10.23 -1.56 -16.78
CA SER A 99 -10.27 -0.19 -17.26
C SER A 99 -8.91 0.50 -17.13
N ASP A 100 -8.74 1.61 -17.86
CA ASP A 100 -7.56 2.46 -17.74
C ASP A 100 -7.93 3.81 -17.12
N VAL A 101 -7.34 4.10 -15.96
CA VAL A 101 -7.48 5.39 -15.27
C VAL A 101 -7.05 6.55 -16.15
N GLY A 102 -6.08 6.33 -17.05
CA GLY A 102 -5.63 7.34 -17.99
C GLY A 102 -6.77 7.90 -18.83
N GLN A 103 -7.74 7.07 -19.25
CA GLN A 103 -8.89 7.51 -20.04
C GLN A 103 -9.81 8.44 -19.25
N GLN A 104 -10.08 8.12 -17.99
CA GLN A 104 -10.88 9.01 -17.12
C GLN A 104 -10.13 10.29 -16.74
N ALA A 105 -8.81 10.22 -16.62
CA ALA A 105 -7.98 11.37 -16.28
C ALA A 105 -7.85 12.37 -17.44
N VAL A 106 -8.01 11.94 -18.70
CA VAL A 106 -7.96 12.82 -19.88
C VAL A 106 -9.11 13.84 -19.85
N ASP A 107 -10.30 13.40 -19.45
CA ASP A 107 -11.49 14.26 -19.39
C ASP A 107 -11.49 15.17 -18.14
N GLU A 108 -10.58 14.92 -17.19
CA GLU A 108 -10.51 15.64 -15.93
C GLU A 108 -9.56 16.84 -16.04
N VAL A 109 -10.13 18.05 -15.91
CA VAL A 109 -9.41 19.32 -16.06
C VAL A 109 -8.60 19.64 -14.80
N GLU A 110 -9.10 19.25 -13.63
CA GLU A 110 -8.51 19.63 -12.35
C GLU A 110 -7.35 18.69 -11.97
N ARG A 111 -6.14 19.27 -11.82
CA ARG A 111 -4.94 18.51 -11.38
C ARG A 111 -5.15 17.78 -10.05
N ALA A 112 -5.86 18.40 -9.11
CA ALA A 112 -6.16 17.79 -7.82
C ALA A 112 -7.01 16.52 -7.96
N ARG A 113 -7.99 16.51 -8.88
CA ARG A 113 -8.79 15.33 -9.16
C ARG A 113 -8.01 14.25 -9.89
N ARG A 114 -7.18 14.62 -10.87
CA ARG A 114 -6.26 13.66 -11.52
C ARG A 114 -5.32 13.02 -10.51
N TYR A 115 -4.75 13.80 -9.60
CA TYR A 115 -3.93 13.29 -8.50
C TYR A 115 -4.69 12.23 -7.69
N TRP A 116 -5.89 12.55 -7.21
CA TRP A 116 -6.69 11.62 -6.40
C TRP A 116 -7.08 10.37 -7.18
N LEU A 117 -7.47 10.51 -8.44
CA LEU A 117 -7.85 9.40 -9.30
C LEU A 117 -6.67 8.43 -9.48
N TYR A 118 -5.48 8.94 -9.82
CA TYR A 118 -4.30 8.10 -9.95
C TYR A 118 -3.87 7.47 -8.61
N LYS A 119 -3.82 8.26 -7.52
CA LYS A 119 -3.39 7.80 -6.20
C LYS A 119 -4.26 6.65 -5.68
N VAL A 120 -5.59 6.83 -5.71
CA VAL A 120 -6.53 5.81 -5.20
C VAL A 120 -6.44 4.52 -6.00
N ASN A 121 -6.33 4.59 -7.33
CA ASN A 121 -6.20 3.40 -8.16
C ASN A 121 -4.83 2.72 -8.03
N ALA A 122 -3.76 3.50 -7.81
CA ALA A 122 -2.44 2.95 -7.53
C ALA A 122 -2.41 2.19 -6.20
N ASP A 123 -2.95 2.78 -5.13
CA ASP A 123 -3.08 2.13 -3.82
C ASP A 123 -3.94 0.87 -3.92
N PHE A 124 -5.07 0.94 -4.63
CA PHE A 124 -5.91 -0.22 -4.85
C PHE A 124 -5.15 -1.35 -5.55
N LEU A 125 -4.40 -1.06 -6.62
CA LEU A 125 -3.60 -2.07 -7.31
C LEU A 125 -2.51 -2.64 -6.41
N LEU A 126 -1.80 -1.81 -5.65
CA LEU A 126 -0.76 -2.24 -4.72
C LEU A 126 -1.31 -3.21 -3.68
N LEU A 127 -2.41 -2.83 -3.02
CA LEU A 127 -3.05 -3.63 -1.98
C LEU A 127 -3.71 -4.88 -2.56
N TYR A 128 -4.38 -4.78 -3.71
CA TYR A 128 -5.01 -5.93 -4.36
C TYR A 128 -3.96 -6.97 -4.75
N LEU A 129 -2.87 -6.56 -5.41
CA LEU A 129 -1.80 -7.47 -5.84
C LEU A 129 -0.99 -8.02 -4.67
N GLY A 130 -0.81 -7.21 -3.61
CA GLY A 130 -0.04 -7.55 -2.42
C GLY A 130 -0.79 -8.45 -1.44
N LEU A 131 -2.08 -8.20 -1.21
CA LEU A 131 -2.85 -8.87 -0.18
C LEU A 131 -3.86 -9.88 -0.73
N LEU A 132 -4.43 -9.66 -1.90
CA LEU A 132 -5.59 -10.45 -2.39
C LEU A 132 -5.28 -11.28 -3.64
N GLY A 133 -4.28 -10.90 -4.42
CA GLY A 133 -3.91 -11.60 -5.64
C GLY A 133 -3.42 -13.02 -5.37
N SER A 134 -4.07 -14.02 -5.97
CA SER A 134 -3.59 -15.40 -5.97
C SER A 134 -2.29 -15.46 -6.78
N GLY A 135 -1.19 -15.90 -6.16
CA GLY A 135 0.20 -15.74 -6.65
C GLY A 135 0.59 -16.38 -7.98
N TYR A 136 -0.33 -16.79 -8.85
CA TYR A 136 0.01 -17.55 -10.07
C TYR A 136 -0.63 -17.10 -11.38
N ARG A 137 -1.63 -16.21 -11.43
CA ARG A 137 -2.40 -16.01 -12.68
C ARG A 137 -2.98 -14.63 -12.99
N ILE A 138 -2.66 -13.60 -12.21
CA ILE A 138 -2.92 -12.24 -12.70
C ILE A 138 -1.87 -11.99 -13.77
N ARG A 139 -2.27 -11.59 -15.00
CA ARG A 139 -1.37 -11.20 -16.10
C ARG A 139 -0.37 -10.15 -15.59
N GLY A 140 0.75 -10.62 -15.04
CA GLY A 140 1.46 -9.94 -13.95
C GLY A 140 2.06 -8.62 -14.37
N ASP A 141 2.54 -8.53 -15.60
CA ASP A 141 3.30 -7.36 -16.04
C ASP A 141 2.38 -6.16 -16.28
N GLY A 142 1.21 -6.38 -16.90
CA GLY A 142 0.30 -5.28 -17.25
C GLY A 142 -0.29 -4.54 -16.04
N TYR A 143 -0.56 -5.25 -14.93
CA TYR A 143 -1.06 -4.61 -13.72
C TYR A 143 0.03 -3.95 -12.89
N PHE A 144 1.24 -4.52 -12.90
CA PHE A 144 2.40 -3.89 -12.26
C PHE A 144 2.74 -2.59 -12.98
N ASP A 145 2.79 -2.60 -14.31
CA ASP A 145 3.09 -1.40 -15.10
C ASP A 145 2.00 -0.33 -14.96
N LYS A 146 0.71 -0.71 -14.85
CA LYS A 146 -0.36 0.21 -14.47
C LYS A 146 -0.11 0.83 -13.09
N GLY A 147 0.18 0.02 -12.08
CA GLY A 147 0.46 0.50 -10.72
C GLY A 147 1.61 1.50 -10.67
N LYS A 148 2.73 1.17 -11.34
CA LYS A 148 3.89 2.08 -11.51
C LYS A 148 3.47 3.39 -12.17
N SER A 149 2.78 3.31 -13.31
CA SER A 149 2.35 4.48 -14.09
C SER A 149 1.39 5.37 -13.29
N TYR A 150 0.48 4.79 -12.53
CA TYR A 150 -0.48 5.54 -11.72
C TYR A 150 0.22 6.25 -10.56
N TYR A 151 1.14 5.59 -9.83
CA TYR A 151 1.92 6.28 -8.81
C TYR A 151 2.79 7.40 -9.37
N HIS A 152 3.46 7.17 -10.52
CA HIS A 152 4.24 8.20 -11.20
C HIS A 152 3.36 9.40 -11.62
N SER A 153 2.17 9.12 -12.17
CA SER A 153 1.21 10.15 -12.58
C SER A 153 0.64 10.91 -11.38
N ALA A 154 0.39 10.24 -10.26
CA ALA A 154 -0.02 10.87 -9.01
C ALA A 154 1.09 11.80 -8.47
N ALA A 155 2.34 11.33 -8.41
CA ALA A 155 3.49 12.13 -7.99
C ALA A 155 3.65 13.39 -8.86
N SER A 156 3.56 13.24 -10.19
CA SER A 156 3.66 14.36 -11.14
C SER A 156 2.55 15.39 -10.96
N ASN A 157 1.28 14.96 -10.84
CA ASN A 157 0.17 15.88 -10.60
C ASN A 157 0.31 16.58 -9.23
N LEU A 158 0.76 15.87 -8.19
CA LEU A 158 0.97 16.44 -6.86
C LEU A 158 2.07 17.51 -6.88
N ARG A 159 3.19 17.27 -7.56
CA ARG A 159 4.25 18.26 -7.79
C ARG A 159 3.71 19.51 -8.49
N GLY A 160 2.87 19.28 -9.51
CA GLY A 160 2.22 20.35 -10.25
C GLY A 160 1.19 21.15 -9.44
N ILE A 161 0.67 20.63 -8.34
CA ILE A 161 -0.24 21.33 -7.41
C ILE A 161 0.57 22.11 -6.37
N GLN A 162 1.62 21.49 -5.83
CA GLN A 162 2.43 22.05 -4.75
C GLN A 162 3.54 22.99 -5.23
N GLY A 163 3.76 23.09 -6.54
CA GLY A 163 4.81 23.92 -7.14
C GLY A 163 6.22 23.35 -7.02
N GLY A 164 6.35 22.05 -6.69
CA GLY A 164 7.64 21.40 -6.48
C GLY A 164 7.51 20.03 -5.83
N VAL A 165 8.65 19.43 -5.49
CA VAL A 165 8.72 18.15 -4.78
C VAL A 165 8.31 18.33 -3.32
N SER A 166 7.45 17.43 -2.84
CA SER A 166 7.12 17.25 -1.42
C SER A 166 7.44 15.83 -0.96
N GLY A 167 7.48 15.62 0.36
CA GLY A 167 7.67 14.28 0.95
C GLY A 167 6.66 13.26 0.44
N LEU A 168 5.38 13.64 0.31
CA LEU A 168 4.38 12.72 -0.25
C LEU A 168 4.62 12.43 -1.74
N SER A 169 5.00 13.44 -2.54
CA SER A 169 5.32 13.19 -3.96
C SER A 169 6.56 12.32 -4.14
N ASP A 170 7.52 12.40 -3.21
CA ASP A 170 8.73 11.57 -3.17
C ASP A 170 8.38 10.12 -2.83
N VAL A 171 7.54 9.90 -1.81
CA VAL A 171 7.00 8.58 -1.46
C VAL A 171 6.26 7.93 -2.62
N LEU A 172 5.40 8.67 -3.33
CA LEU A 172 4.67 8.15 -4.50
C LEU A 172 5.63 7.78 -5.64
N GLU A 173 6.71 8.54 -5.84
CA GLU A 173 7.72 8.21 -6.84
C GLU A 173 8.54 6.97 -6.46
N LYS A 174 8.93 6.83 -5.18
CA LYS A 174 9.57 5.61 -4.66
C LYS A 174 8.68 4.38 -4.86
N LEU A 175 7.39 4.50 -4.54
CA LEU A 175 6.38 3.46 -4.79
C LEU A 175 6.27 3.12 -6.28
N ALA A 176 6.34 4.11 -7.18
CA ALA A 176 6.33 3.87 -8.62
C ALA A 176 7.57 3.10 -9.08
N LEU A 177 8.77 3.52 -8.65
CA LEU A 177 10.04 2.92 -9.07
C LEU A 177 10.18 1.47 -8.59
N ARG A 178 9.72 1.18 -7.36
CA ARG A 178 9.86 -0.14 -6.72
C ARG A 178 8.53 -0.84 -6.50
N PHE A 179 7.53 -0.57 -7.33
CA PHE A 179 6.17 -1.09 -7.14
C PHE A 179 6.13 -2.60 -6.89
N ALA A 180 6.89 -3.36 -7.70
CA ALA A 180 6.95 -4.81 -7.59
C ALA A 180 7.48 -5.31 -6.24
N LEU A 181 8.45 -4.59 -5.69
CA LEU A 181 9.07 -4.90 -4.41
C LEU A 181 8.07 -4.70 -3.27
N TYR A 182 7.35 -3.58 -3.25
CA TYR A 182 6.35 -3.33 -2.20
C TYR A 182 5.14 -4.28 -2.30
N VAL A 183 4.74 -4.70 -3.51
CA VAL A 183 3.77 -5.79 -3.68
C VAL A 183 4.24 -7.06 -2.99
N GLU A 184 5.51 -7.43 -3.19
CA GLU A 184 6.06 -8.66 -2.59
C GLU A 184 6.19 -8.56 -1.07
N ILE A 185 6.59 -7.39 -0.54
CA ILE A 185 6.63 -7.14 0.90
C ILE A 185 5.24 -7.32 1.53
N LEU A 186 4.20 -6.79 0.89
CA LEU A 186 2.81 -6.97 1.35
C LEU A 186 2.36 -8.44 1.29
N ARG A 187 2.79 -9.20 0.28
CA ARG A 187 2.50 -10.65 0.20
C ARG A 187 3.16 -11.43 1.31
N LEU A 188 4.41 -11.14 1.60
CA LEU A 188 5.14 -11.77 2.70
C LEU A 188 4.47 -11.46 4.04
N MET A 189 4.12 -10.20 4.28
CA MET A 189 3.41 -9.77 5.48
C MET A 189 2.09 -10.54 5.65
N LYS A 190 1.28 -10.58 4.58
CA LYS A 190 0.02 -11.34 4.54
C LYS A 190 0.24 -12.81 4.86
N ASN A 191 1.23 -13.46 4.26
CA ASN A 191 1.41 -14.91 4.38
C ASN A 191 2.01 -15.34 5.72
N ARG A 192 2.77 -14.47 6.40
CA ARG A 192 3.45 -14.77 7.67
C ARG A 192 2.55 -14.66 8.89
N SER A 193 1.65 -13.68 8.92
CA SER A 193 0.83 -13.44 10.10
C SER A 193 -0.52 -14.16 10.03
N ASP A 194 -0.95 -14.72 11.16
CA ASP A 194 -2.33 -15.16 11.37
C ASP A 194 -3.22 -13.91 11.53
N ASN A 195 -3.52 -13.29 10.39
CA ASN A 195 -4.21 -12.01 10.32
C ASN A 195 -5.48 -12.13 9.46
N TYR A 196 -6.25 -11.04 9.46
CA TYR A 196 -7.50 -10.92 8.71
C TYR A 196 -7.38 -11.30 7.23
N PHE A 197 -6.23 -11.05 6.59
CA PHE A 197 -6.01 -11.28 5.17
C PHE A 197 -5.54 -12.70 4.84
N SER A 198 -5.01 -13.46 5.79
CA SER A 198 -4.59 -14.86 5.60
C SER A 198 -5.69 -15.87 5.91
N PHE A 199 -6.76 -15.44 6.59
CA PHE A 199 -7.94 -16.26 6.93
C PHE A 199 -8.52 -17.02 5.73
N TYR A 200 -8.76 -16.33 4.61
CA TYR A 200 -9.35 -16.94 3.41
C TYR A 200 -8.43 -17.98 2.74
N SER A 201 -7.11 -17.87 2.93
CA SER A 201 -6.15 -18.83 2.35
C SER A 201 -5.86 -20.04 3.23
N ARG A 202 -6.22 -19.99 4.53
CA ARG A 202 -5.89 -21.03 5.52
C ARG A 202 -7.10 -21.84 5.98
N ILE A 203 -8.32 -21.33 5.77
CA ILE A 203 -9.55 -22.06 6.09
C ILE A 203 -9.95 -22.92 4.91
N THR A 204 -10.08 -24.22 5.16
CA THR A 204 -10.59 -25.16 4.16
C THR A 204 -12.06 -24.87 3.90
N HIS A 205 -12.55 -25.27 2.72
CA HIS A 205 -13.95 -25.09 2.36
C HIS A 205 -14.90 -25.66 3.44
N ASP A 206 -14.62 -26.86 3.95
CA ASP A 206 -15.36 -27.49 5.04
C ASP A 206 -15.39 -26.66 6.33
N GLN A 207 -14.30 -25.99 6.69
CA GLN A 207 -14.25 -25.14 7.88
C GLN A 207 -15.06 -23.85 7.70
N LEU A 208 -15.11 -23.34 6.46
CA LEU A 208 -15.88 -22.15 6.10
C LEU A 208 -17.39 -22.44 6.11
N GLU A 209 -17.83 -23.58 5.55
CA GLU A 209 -19.23 -24.02 5.60
C GLU A 209 -19.73 -24.24 7.04
N ARG A 210 -18.86 -24.80 7.91
CA ARG A 210 -19.17 -24.96 9.33
C ARG A 210 -19.34 -23.62 10.02
N LEU A 211 -18.42 -22.69 9.78
CA LEU A 211 -18.50 -21.34 10.34
C LEU A 211 -19.78 -20.61 9.90
N GLU A 212 -20.12 -20.68 8.60
CA GLU A 212 -21.34 -20.09 8.04
C GLU A 212 -22.60 -20.70 8.66
N SER A 213 -22.63 -22.02 8.86
CA SER A 213 -23.73 -22.73 9.52
C SER A 213 -23.88 -22.32 10.99
N GLU A 214 -22.77 -22.14 11.72
CA GLU A 214 -22.76 -21.73 13.11
C GLU A 214 -23.25 -20.28 13.28
N LEU A 215 -22.77 -19.36 12.43
CA LEU A 215 -23.20 -17.95 12.42
C LEU A 215 -24.68 -17.82 12.06
N THR A 216 -25.15 -18.60 11.07
CA THR A 216 -26.56 -18.62 10.67
C THR A 216 -27.47 -19.12 11.80
N ARG A 217 -26.99 -20.07 12.62
CA ARG A 217 -27.71 -20.51 13.82
C ARG A 217 -27.81 -19.43 14.88
N GLN A 218 -26.74 -18.66 15.11
CA GLN A 218 -26.71 -17.62 16.15
C GLN A 218 -27.56 -16.38 15.78
N VAL A 219 -27.73 -16.07 14.50
CA VAL A 219 -28.56 -14.94 14.03
C VAL A 219 -30.06 -15.27 14.06
N ASN A 220 -30.43 -16.55 14.07
CA ASN A 220 -31.83 -17.02 14.11
C ASN A 220 -32.30 -17.38 15.53
N LEU A 221 -31.56 -16.98 16.56
CA LEU A 221 -31.90 -17.04 17.98
C LEU A 221 -32.15 -15.62 18.51
#